data_AF-A0A1Y1YLW7-F1
#
_entry.id   AF-A0A1Y1YLW7-F1
#
_cell.length_a   1.000
_cell.length_b   1.000
_cell.length_c   1.000
_cell.angle_alpha   90.00
_cell.angle_beta   90.00
_cell.angle_gamma   90.00
#
_symmetry.space_group_name_H-M   'P 1'
#
loop_
_entity.id
_entity.type
_entity.pdbx_description
1 polymer ?
#
loop_
_entity_poly.entity_id
_entity_poly.type
_entity_poly.pdbx_seq_one_letter_code
_entity_poly.pdbx_strand_id
1 'polypeptide(L)'
;MSPRNGNFTDRPEPWPSFLISSKTTNRNMRIVCYNDFFSVQLMEKYPLKHILCGHVLYEPGCSSESPTARFRASGGDFRMHEWRVTRISLMLFKSQDGPTVHGLIYLDSSDSAFADGIQVLLTRGDELPPTDAEEADGLGKIYSTVIYIITYNWDVFLTEAETHLKALSKKCVDENLSSAEQLQYTRELHQLSPIWVEVRRRLLEAKNLTSELIEHPYFPQDQRTKTRKRTERYLQKHSKTLQDQLTRCSELSVQTNVLISLIFNIATVQDSRAAVEESKAANALAASIRRVTVLTFVYLPLSLAAGIFGMNVHQITGDVAHPAIWIYIVVALTLMTGTFGTWFLWSWTFSGLEKRQKWKTRFEKRGKTGATA
;
A
#
# COMPACT_ATOMS: atom_id res chain seq x y z
N MET A 1 19.15 -37.43 -22.06
CA MET A 1 17.95 -36.61 -21.78
C MET A 1 17.53 -35.94 -23.08
N SER A 2 16.36 -36.31 -23.58
CA SER A 2 15.81 -35.92 -24.89
C SER A 2 14.73 -34.85 -24.68
N PRO A 3 14.57 -33.83 -25.54
CA PRO A 3 13.50 -32.86 -25.39
C PRO A 3 12.20 -33.40 -26.01
N ARG A 4 11.11 -33.41 -25.23
CA ARG A 4 9.75 -33.72 -25.70
C ARG A 4 9.14 -32.49 -26.36
N ASN A 5 8.78 -32.63 -27.63
CA ASN A 5 7.82 -31.77 -28.32
C ASN A 5 6.40 -32.09 -27.82
N GLY A 6 5.70 -31.09 -27.29
CA GLY A 6 4.27 -31.15 -27.01
C GLY A 6 3.51 -30.28 -28.01
N ASN A 7 2.78 -30.93 -28.92
CA ASN A 7 1.82 -30.27 -29.81
C ASN A 7 0.57 -29.90 -29.01
N PHE A 8 0.27 -28.60 -28.92
CA PHE A 8 -0.96 -28.07 -28.34
C PHE A 8 -1.92 -27.75 -29.50
N THR A 9 -2.90 -28.60 -29.73
CA THR A 9 -4.00 -28.36 -30.67
C THR A 9 -5.32 -28.38 -29.92
N ASP A 10 -5.59 -27.33 -29.15
CA ASP A 10 -6.94 -27.04 -28.66
C ASP A 10 -7.62 -26.10 -29.65
N ARG A 11 -8.74 -26.57 -30.24
CA ARG A 11 -9.64 -25.73 -31.01
C ARG A 11 -10.42 -24.85 -30.04
N PRO A 12 -10.52 -23.53 -30.25
CA PRO A 12 -11.37 -22.68 -29.44
C PRO A 12 -12.85 -22.99 -29.72
N GLU A 13 -13.63 -23.13 -28.66
CA GLU A 13 -15.10 -23.20 -28.68
C GLU A 13 -15.73 -21.91 -29.27
N PRO A 14 -16.95 -21.95 -29.82
CA PRO A 14 -17.62 -20.79 -30.39
C PRO A 14 -18.03 -19.79 -29.29
N TRP A 15 -17.42 -18.60 -29.33
CA TRP A 15 -17.57 -17.52 -28.35
C TRP A 15 -18.87 -16.72 -28.52
N PRO A 16 -19.48 -16.21 -27.42
CA PRO A 16 -20.59 -15.26 -27.50
C PRO A 16 -20.07 -13.92 -28.04
N SER A 17 -20.46 -13.59 -29.26
CA SER A 17 -20.11 -12.34 -29.94
C SER A 17 -21.34 -11.43 -29.98
N PHE A 18 -21.22 -10.22 -29.43
CA PHE A 18 -22.26 -9.19 -29.55
C PHE A 18 -22.05 -8.44 -30.87
N LEU A 19 -22.80 -8.83 -31.90
CA LEU A 19 -22.85 -8.16 -33.19
C LEU A 19 -23.88 -7.03 -33.14
N ILE A 20 -23.41 -5.78 -33.11
CA ILE A 20 -24.26 -4.62 -33.40
C ILE A 20 -24.33 -4.50 -34.93
N SER A 21 -25.28 -5.21 -35.54
CA SER A 21 -25.59 -5.12 -36.96
C SER A 21 -26.80 -4.21 -37.13
N SER A 22 -26.64 -3.08 -37.84
CA SER A 22 -27.79 -2.43 -38.46
C SER A 22 -28.38 -3.42 -39.47
N LYS A 23 -29.70 -3.63 -39.41
CA LYS A 23 -30.38 -4.68 -40.18
C LYS A 23 -30.36 -4.36 -41.68
N THR A 24 -29.45 -4.99 -42.41
CA THR A 24 -29.62 -5.21 -43.85
C THR A 24 -29.24 -6.66 -44.18
N THR A 25 -30.27 -7.48 -44.33
CA THR A 25 -30.19 -8.90 -44.66
C THR A 25 -29.65 -9.06 -46.09
N ASN A 26 -28.36 -9.33 -46.25
CA ASN A 26 -27.85 -9.85 -47.52
C ASN A 26 -26.76 -10.91 -47.31
N ARG A 27 -27.07 -12.13 -47.74
CA ARG A 27 -26.20 -13.31 -47.63
C ARG A 27 -25.24 -13.32 -48.81
N ASN A 28 -24.05 -12.74 -48.64
CA ASN A 28 -22.78 -13.04 -49.33
C ASN A 28 -21.83 -11.84 -49.23
N MET A 29 -21.53 -11.39 -48.02
CA MET A 29 -20.61 -10.27 -47.81
C MET A 29 -19.18 -10.83 -47.72
N ARG A 30 -18.32 -10.52 -48.70
CA ARG A 30 -16.88 -10.81 -48.59
C ARG A 30 -16.27 -9.76 -47.67
N ILE A 31 -15.93 -10.15 -46.45
CA ILE A 31 -15.28 -9.26 -45.48
C ILE A 31 -13.78 -9.26 -45.79
N VAL A 32 -13.25 -8.12 -46.23
CA VAL A 32 -11.79 -7.90 -46.24
C VAL A 32 -11.42 -7.34 -44.88
N CYS A 33 -10.85 -8.18 -44.04
CA CYS A 33 -10.38 -7.79 -42.72
C CYS A 33 -9.13 -6.91 -42.85
N TYR A 34 -9.29 -5.61 -42.64
CA TYR A 34 -8.19 -4.79 -42.16
C TYR A 34 -8.18 -4.89 -40.64
N ASN A 35 -7.21 -5.62 -40.09
CA ASN A 35 -7.13 -5.92 -38.65
C ASN A 35 -6.55 -4.73 -37.87
N ASP A 36 -7.35 -3.67 -37.72
CA ASP A 36 -7.05 -2.67 -36.71
C ASP A 36 -7.70 -3.11 -35.40
N PHE A 37 -6.86 -3.62 -34.51
CA PHE A 37 -7.22 -4.09 -33.19
C PHE A 37 -6.66 -3.13 -32.15
N PHE A 38 -7.55 -2.46 -31.43
CA PHE A 38 -7.17 -1.61 -30.30
C PHE A 38 -7.68 -2.22 -29.01
N SER A 39 -6.83 -2.30 -28.00
CA SER A 39 -7.19 -2.87 -26.70
C SER A 39 -6.73 -1.92 -25.59
N VAL A 40 -7.67 -1.40 -24.81
CA VAL A 40 -7.40 -0.53 -23.66
C VAL A 40 -7.89 -1.18 -22.39
N GLN A 41 -7.11 -1.08 -21.31
CA GLN A 41 -7.54 -1.47 -19.97
C GLN A 41 -7.94 -0.22 -19.17
N LEU A 42 -9.08 -0.29 -18.48
CA LEU A 42 -9.55 0.76 -17.58
C LEU A 42 -9.94 0.19 -16.21
N MET A 43 -10.05 1.06 -15.21
CA MET A 43 -10.64 0.71 -13.92
C MET A 43 -12.13 0.99 -13.92
N GLU A 44 -12.94 -0.02 -13.63
CA GLU A 44 -14.39 0.05 -13.58
C GLU A 44 -14.93 -0.22 -12.19
N LYS A 45 -16.04 0.43 -11.87
CA LYS A 45 -16.73 0.38 -10.60
C LYS A 45 -17.80 -0.71 -10.58
N TYR A 46 -17.62 -1.72 -9.71
CA TYR A 46 -18.57 -2.80 -9.48
C TYR A 46 -19.26 -2.63 -8.13
N PRO A 47 -20.60 -2.58 -8.06
CA PRO A 47 -21.29 -2.59 -6.79
C PRO A 47 -21.04 -3.93 -6.07
N LEU A 48 -20.71 -3.88 -4.78
CA LEU A 48 -20.75 -5.07 -3.94
C LEU A 48 -22.22 -5.51 -3.82
N LYS A 49 -22.60 -6.59 -4.49
CA LYS A 49 -23.89 -7.24 -4.22
C LYS A 49 -23.92 -7.59 -2.73
N HIS A 50 -24.95 -7.11 -2.03
CA HIS A 50 -25.16 -7.42 -0.62
C HIS A 50 -25.10 -8.93 -0.42
N ILE A 51 -24.22 -9.40 0.45
CA ILE A 51 -24.27 -10.74 1.02
C ILE A 51 -25.48 -10.74 1.98
N LEU A 52 -26.68 -10.76 1.43
CA LEU A 52 -27.89 -11.08 2.17
C LEU A 52 -28.08 -12.59 1.99
N CYS A 53 -27.93 -13.35 3.08
CA CYS A 53 -28.15 -14.80 3.20
C CYS A 53 -27.01 -15.76 2.83
N GLY A 54 -25.74 -15.43 3.10
CA GLY A 54 -24.66 -16.44 3.23
C GLY A 54 -24.29 -17.24 1.97
N HIS A 55 -25.00 -17.06 0.86
CA HIS A 55 -24.65 -17.54 -0.45
C HIS A 55 -23.94 -16.43 -1.20
N VAL A 56 -22.61 -16.56 -1.30
CA VAL A 56 -21.85 -15.85 -2.33
C VAL A 56 -22.34 -16.42 -3.65
N LEU A 57 -23.26 -15.73 -4.33
CA LEU A 57 -23.47 -15.94 -5.75
C LEU A 57 -22.19 -15.43 -6.43
N TYR A 58 -21.20 -16.33 -6.52
CA TYR A 58 -20.06 -16.16 -7.38
C TYR A 58 -20.63 -15.88 -8.77
N GLU A 59 -20.39 -14.70 -9.32
CA GLU A 59 -20.52 -14.54 -10.76
C GLU A 59 -19.48 -15.46 -11.39
N PRO A 60 -19.92 -16.52 -12.10
CA PRO A 60 -19.00 -17.44 -12.73
C PRO A 60 -18.41 -16.72 -13.94
N GLY A 61 -17.18 -16.21 -13.81
CA GLY A 61 -16.49 -15.64 -14.96
C GLY A 61 -15.29 -14.75 -14.69
N CYS A 62 -15.19 -14.12 -13.51
CA CYS A 62 -14.02 -13.27 -13.23
C CYS A 62 -12.82 -14.13 -12.83
N SER A 63 -11.69 -14.01 -13.55
CA SER A 63 -10.44 -14.60 -13.07
C SER A 63 -10.09 -13.97 -11.72
N SER A 64 -9.76 -14.80 -10.73
CA SER A 64 -9.35 -14.34 -9.39
C SER A 64 -8.04 -13.54 -9.37
N GLU A 65 -7.46 -13.27 -10.55
CA GLU A 65 -6.14 -12.69 -10.75
C GLU A 65 -6.18 -11.22 -11.18
N SER A 66 -7.36 -10.66 -11.51
CA SER A 66 -7.45 -9.24 -11.86
C SER A 66 -7.18 -8.36 -10.63
N PRO A 67 -6.35 -7.30 -10.74
CA PRO A 67 -6.13 -6.35 -9.66
C PRO A 67 -7.46 -5.73 -9.21
N THR A 68 -7.68 -5.70 -7.89
CA THR A 68 -8.84 -5.03 -7.30
C THR A 68 -8.40 -3.92 -6.36
N ALA A 69 -9.18 -2.84 -6.31
CA ALA A 69 -8.95 -1.73 -5.40
C ALA A 69 -10.26 -1.35 -4.70
N ARG A 70 -10.18 -1.09 -3.38
CA ARG A 70 -11.31 -0.61 -2.59
C ARG A 70 -10.90 0.64 -1.83
N PHE A 71 -11.77 1.65 -1.87
CA PHE A 71 -11.51 2.95 -1.27
C PHE A 71 -12.47 3.21 -0.10
N ARG A 72 -11.99 3.96 0.90
CA ARG A 72 -12.84 4.45 2.01
C ARG A 72 -13.51 5.77 1.62
N ALA A 73 -14.73 5.95 2.11
CA ALA A 73 -15.42 7.23 2.09
C ALA A 73 -14.81 8.21 3.12
N SER A 74 -15.19 9.48 3.05
CA SER A 74 -14.79 10.51 4.01
C SER A 74 -15.17 10.19 5.45
N GLY A 75 -16.23 9.39 5.66
CA GLY A 75 -16.66 8.90 6.98
C GLY A 75 -15.80 7.77 7.56
N GLY A 76 -14.85 7.24 6.80
CA GLY A 76 -13.94 6.17 7.24
C GLY A 76 -14.38 4.76 6.90
N ASP A 77 -15.64 4.53 6.54
CA ASP A 77 -16.12 3.23 6.06
C ASP A 77 -15.68 2.94 4.62
N PHE A 78 -15.48 1.67 4.30
CA PHE A 78 -15.25 1.24 2.92
C PHE A 78 -16.49 1.51 2.09
N ARG A 79 -16.29 2.00 0.87
CA ARG A 79 -17.40 2.17 -0.06
C ARG A 79 -17.94 0.80 -0.49
N MET A 80 -19.23 0.76 -0.79
CA MET A 80 -19.97 -0.46 -1.19
C MET A 80 -19.68 -0.88 -2.63
N HIS A 81 -18.51 -0.56 -3.16
CA HIS A 81 -18.10 -0.93 -4.50
C HIS A 81 -16.60 -1.22 -4.55
N GLU A 82 -16.21 -1.99 -5.55
CA GLU A 82 -14.83 -2.38 -5.83
C GLU A 82 -14.46 -1.91 -7.24
N TRP A 83 -13.23 -1.45 -7.38
CA TRP A 83 -12.66 -1.12 -8.68
C TRP A 83 -11.92 -2.33 -9.22
N ARG A 84 -12.22 -2.69 -10.48
CA ARG A 84 -11.62 -3.82 -11.18
C ARG A 84 -11.12 -3.39 -12.55
N VAL A 85 -10.23 -4.19 -13.13
CA VAL A 85 -9.65 -3.92 -14.43
C VAL A 85 -10.54 -4.51 -15.52
N THR A 86 -11.09 -3.65 -16.35
CA THR A 86 -11.90 -4.02 -17.52
C THR A 86 -11.07 -3.83 -18.78
N ARG A 87 -11.09 -4.81 -19.69
CA ARG A 87 -10.43 -4.73 -20.99
C ARG A 87 -11.47 -4.43 -22.08
N ILE A 88 -11.30 -3.31 -22.76
CA ILE A 88 -12.08 -2.95 -23.94
C ILE A 88 -11.22 -3.23 -25.16
N SER A 89 -11.69 -4.12 -26.04
CA SER A 89 -11.07 -4.33 -27.35
C SER A 89 -12.01 -3.88 -28.45
N LEU A 90 -11.55 -3.00 -29.34
CA LEU A 90 -12.32 -2.49 -30.46
C LEU A 90 -11.70 -3.02 -31.75
N MET A 91 -12.51 -3.73 -32.53
CA MET A 91 -12.16 -4.25 -33.84
C MET A 91 -13.01 -3.53 -34.88
N LEU A 92 -12.40 -3.02 -35.94
CA LEU A 92 -13.12 -2.42 -37.05
C LEU A 92 -13.05 -3.30 -38.29
N PHE A 93 -14.18 -3.46 -38.96
CA PHE A 93 -14.33 -4.20 -40.20
C PHE A 93 -14.84 -3.25 -41.27
N LYS A 94 -14.07 -3.08 -42.35
CA LYS A 94 -14.55 -2.36 -43.52
C LYS A 94 -15.16 -3.36 -44.51
N SER A 95 -16.40 -3.10 -44.95
CA SER A 95 -17.02 -3.90 -46.01
C SER A 95 -16.25 -3.73 -47.32
N GLN A 96 -16.07 -4.83 -48.07
CA GLN A 96 -15.46 -4.78 -49.40
C GLN A 96 -16.42 -4.21 -50.46
N ASP A 97 -17.73 -4.33 -50.22
CA ASP A 97 -18.79 -4.06 -51.20
C ASP A 97 -19.53 -2.72 -50.96
N GLY A 98 -19.12 -1.92 -49.98
CA GLY A 98 -19.76 -0.63 -49.67
C GLY A 98 -18.93 0.29 -48.75
N PRO A 99 -19.35 1.56 -48.59
CA PRO A 99 -18.69 2.52 -47.68
C PRO A 99 -18.94 2.21 -46.20
N THR A 100 -19.77 1.21 -45.89
CA THR A 100 -20.15 0.84 -44.54
C THR A 100 -18.96 0.25 -43.77
N VAL A 101 -18.67 0.85 -42.62
CA VAL A 101 -17.72 0.32 -41.65
C VAL A 101 -18.49 -0.23 -40.47
N HIS A 102 -18.24 -1.50 -40.15
CA HIS A 102 -18.79 -2.19 -39.00
C HIS A 102 -17.76 -2.18 -37.87
N GLY A 103 -18.13 -1.69 -36.69
CA GLY A 103 -17.31 -1.81 -35.49
C GLY A 103 -17.80 -2.94 -34.61
N LEU A 104 -16.91 -3.85 -34.21
CA LEU A 104 -17.16 -4.82 -33.15
C LEU A 104 -16.42 -4.36 -31.91
N ILE A 105 -17.18 -4.06 -30.85
CA ILE A 105 -16.62 -3.80 -29.54
C ILE A 105 -16.65 -5.12 -28.79
N TYR A 106 -15.48 -5.70 -28.59
CA TYR A 106 -15.30 -6.82 -27.69
C TYR A 106 -15.07 -6.27 -26.28
N LEU A 107 -16.05 -6.51 -25.43
CA LEU A 107 -15.94 -6.31 -24.00
C LEU A 107 -15.70 -7.67 -23.36
N ASP A 108 -14.90 -7.71 -22.30
CA ASP A 108 -14.68 -8.96 -21.59
C ASP A 108 -16.03 -9.53 -21.12
N SER A 109 -16.18 -10.85 -21.20
CA SER A 109 -17.46 -11.54 -20.94
C SER A 109 -17.96 -11.36 -19.51
N SER A 110 -17.11 -10.89 -18.60
CA SER A 110 -17.43 -10.53 -17.22
C SER A 110 -18.15 -9.19 -17.05
N ASP A 111 -18.18 -8.33 -18.09
CA ASP A 111 -18.45 -6.89 -17.92
C ASP A 111 -19.79 -6.46 -18.54
N SER A 112 -20.84 -7.24 -18.26
CA SER A 112 -22.19 -7.01 -18.82
C SER A 112 -22.78 -5.63 -18.49
N ALA A 113 -22.53 -5.09 -17.30
CA ALA A 113 -23.04 -3.77 -16.90
C ALA A 113 -22.40 -2.62 -17.72
N PHE A 114 -21.11 -2.75 -18.03
CA PHE A 114 -20.39 -1.83 -18.90
C PHE A 114 -20.89 -1.92 -20.34
N ALA A 115 -21.10 -3.15 -20.81
CA ALA A 115 -21.63 -3.44 -22.13
C ALA A 115 -23.01 -2.83 -22.34
N ASP A 116 -23.90 -2.97 -21.36
CA ASP A 116 -25.24 -2.35 -21.39
C ASP A 116 -25.14 -0.82 -21.41
N GLY A 117 -24.24 -0.23 -20.63
CA GLY A 117 -24.01 1.22 -20.62
C GLY A 117 -23.47 1.76 -21.94
N ILE A 118 -22.50 1.07 -22.54
CA ILE A 118 -21.98 1.38 -23.88
C ILE A 118 -23.07 1.21 -24.93
N GLN A 119 -23.84 0.13 -24.86
CA GLN A 119 -24.92 -0.14 -25.79
C GLN A 119 -25.94 0.99 -25.75
N VAL A 120 -26.43 1.37 -24.56
CA VAL A 120 -27.38 2.48 -24.39
C VAL A 120 -26.82 3.80 -24.93
N LEU A 121 -25.54 4.10 -24.72
CA LEU A 121 -24.91 5.32 -25.23
C LEU A 121 -24.74 5.31 -26.75
N LEU A 122 -24.43 4.15 -27.34
CA LEU A 122 -24.27 3.98 -28.78
C LEU A 122 -25.60 3.94 -29.53
N THR A 123 -26.64 3.32 -28.96
CA THR A 123 -27.99 3.21 -29.56
C THR A 123 -28.86 4.44 -29.32
N ARG A 124 -28.40 5.41 -28.50
CA ARG A 124 -29.14 6.66 -28.23
C ARG A 124 -29.39 7.53 -29.47
N GLY A 125 -28.72 7.24 -30.59
CA GLY A 125 -28.85 7.94 -31.86
C GLY A 125 -29.72 7.25 -32.92
N ASP A 126 -30.29 6.07 -32.64
CA ASP A 126 -30.92 5.21 -33.65
C ASP A 126 -32.32 5.67 -34.15
N GLU A 127 -32.83 6.82 -33.69
CA GLU A 127 -34.14 7.33 -34.17
C GLU A 127 -34.07 8.06 -35.53
N LEU A 128 -32.88 8.28 -36.08
CA LEU A 128 -32.69 8.95 -37.37
C LEU A 128 -31.81 8.09 -38.30
N PRO A 129 -32.24 7.83 -39.55
CA PRO A 129 -31.43 7.07 -40.50
C PRO A 129 -30.13 7.85 -40.79
N PRO A 130 -28.96 7.19 -40.74
CA PRO A 130 -27.68 7.86 -40.94
C PRO A 130 -27.60 8.38 -42.37
N THR A 131 -27.30 9.67 -42.50
CA THR A 131 -27.01 10.31 -43.78
C THR A 131 -25.64 9.83 -44.28
N ASP A 132 -25.34 9.81 -45.59
CA ASP A 132 -24.03 9.38 -46.14
C ASP A 132 -22.82 10.11 -45.53
N ALA A 133 -23.03 11.32 -44.97
CA ALA A 133 -22.03 12.06 -44.22
C ALA A 133 -21.80 11.49 -42.80
N GLU A 134 -22.82 10.93 -42.16
CA GLU A 134 -22.79 10.31 -40.83
C GLU A 134 -22.20 8.90 -40.86
N GLU A 135 -22.25 8.16 -41.97
CA GLU A 135 -21.54 6.88 -42.11
C GLU A 135 -20.01 7.05 -42.06
N ALA A 136 -19.48 8.12 -42.65
CA ALA A 136 -18.07 8.49 -42.53
C ALA A 136 -17.73 9.17 -41.17
N ASP A 137 -18.73 9.79 -40.52
CA ASP A 137 -18.60 10.43 -39.20
C ASP A 137 -18.75 9.41 -38.03
N GLY A 138 -19.37 8.26 -38.28
CA GLY A 138 -19.78 7.28 -37.27
C GLY A 138 -18.59 6.65 -36.53
N LEU A 139 -17.51 6.34 -37.24
CA LEU A 139 -16.26 5.84 -36.66
C LEU A 139 -15.61 6.83 -35.70
N GLY A 140 -15.45 8.09 -36.13
CA GLY A 140 -14.92 9.15 -35.29
C GLY A 140 -15.77 9.34 -34.04
N LYS A 141 -17.10 9.23 -34.18
CA LYS A 141 -18.06 9.30 -33.07
C LYS A 141 -17.94 8.12 -32.10
N ILE A 142 -17.75 6.89 -32.60
CA ILE A 142 -17.53 5.70 -31.75
C ILE A 142 -16.23 5.87 -30.96
N TYR A 143 -15.11 6.19 -31.62
CA TYR A 143 -13.83 6.42 -30.93
C TYR A 143 -13.92 7.55 -29.89
N SER A 144 -14.56 8.66 -30.26
CA SER A 144 -14.76 9.80 -29.37
C SER A 144 -15.55 9.42 -28.11
N THR A 145 -16.54 8.54 -28.27
CA THR A 145 -17.41 8.08 -27.18
C THR A 145 -16.68 7.09 -26.28
N VAL A 146 -15.94 6.14 -26.87
CA VAL A 146 -15.11 5.19 -26.10
C VAL A 146 -14.04 5.92 -25.29
N ILE A 147 -13.33 6.88 -25.89
CA ILE A 147 -12.32 7.69 -25.21
C ILE A 147 -12.96 8.58 -24.12
N TYR A 148 -14.16 9.13 -24.39
CA TYR A 148 -14.91 9.86 -23.37
C TYR A 148 -15.25 8.98 -22.15
N ILE A 149 -15.72 7.76 -22.38
CA ILE A 149 -16.03 6.82 -21.29
C ILE A 149 -14.77 6.46 -20.50
N ILE A 150 -13.66 6.18 -21.20
CA ILE A 150 -12.36 5.88 -20.58
C ILE A 150 -11.90 7.06 -19.70
N THR A 151 -11.88 8.28 -20.26
CA THR A 151 -11.47 9.49 -19.53
C THR A 151 -12.38 9.78 -18.33
N TYR A 152 -13.69 9.60 -18.49
CA TYR A 152 -14.65 9.77 -17.40
C TYR A 152 -14.42 8.76 -16.27
N ASN A 153 -14.28 7.47 -16.58
CA ASN A 153 -14.05 6.43 -15.58
C ASN A 153 -12.75 6.67 -14.80
N TRP A 154 -11.67 7.09 -15.49
CA TRP A 154 -10.43 7.45 -14.82
C TRP A 154 -10.57 8.66 -13.91
N ASP A 155 -11.35 9.67 -14.29
CA ASP A 155 -11.59 10.84 -13.43
C ASP A 155 -12.34 10.47 -12.14
N VAL A 156 -13.37 9.64 -12.27
CA VAL A 156 -14.14 9.13 -11.11
C VAL A 156 -13.25 8.30 -10.20
N PHE A 157 -12.44 7.39 -10.77
CA PHE A 157 -11.47 6.58 -10.02
C PHE A 157 -10.47 7.45 -9.26
N LEU A 158 -9.81 8.40 -9.94
CA LEU A 158 -8.78 9.24 -9.34
C LEU A 158 -9.36 10.14 -8.24
N THR A 159 -10.55 10.70 -8.47
CA THR A 159 -11.25 11.52 -7.47
C THR A 159 -11.58 10.70 -6.23
N GLU A 160 -12.04 9.46 -6.40
CA GLU A 160 -12.34 8.60 -5.27
C GLU A 160 -11.08 8.20 -4.50
N ALA A 161 -10.01 7.84 -5.21
CA ALA A 161 -8.73 7.49 -4.62
C ALA A 161 -8.12 8.68 -3.87
N GLU A 162 -8.27 9.91 -4.37
CA GLU A 162 -7.89 11.14 -3.69
C GLU A 162 -8.70 11.35 -2.39
N THR A 163 -10.01 11.11 -2.41
CA THR A 163 -10.82 11.19 -1.18
C THR A 163 -10.39 10.16 -0.13
N HIS A 164 -10.02 8.95 -0.56
CA HIS A 164 -9.50 7.91 0.32
C HIS A 164 -8.14 8.30 0.92
N LEU A 165 -7.23 8.82 0.10
CA LEU A 165 -5.92 9.27 0.55
C LEU A 165 -6.03 10.45 1.53
N LYS A 166 -6.95 11.40 1.29
CA LYS A 166 -7.26 12.49 2.22
C LYS A 166 -7.81 11.96 3.55
N ALA A 167 -8.68 10.96 3.51
CA ALA A 167 -9.21 10.32 4.72
C ALA A 167 -8.11 9.59 5.52
N LEU A 168 -7.22 8.87 4.83
CA LEU A 168 -6.05 8.22 5.46
C LEU A 168 -5.08 9.25 6.04
N SER A 169 -4.77 10.31 5.29
CA SER A 169 -3.91 11.40 5.73
C SER A 169 -4.40 12.02 7.03
N LYS A 170 -5.69 12.39 7.10
CA LYS A 170 -6.31 12.95 8.31
C LYS A 170 -6.15 12.03 9.52
N LYS A 171 -6.30 10.72 9.32
CA LYS A 171 -6.16 9.72 10.38
C LYS A 171 -4.71 9.50 10.79
N CYS A 172 -3.74 9.53 9.87
CA CYS A 172 -2.32 9.36 10.17
C CYS A 172 -1.74 10.49 11.03
N VAL A 173 -2.34 11.68 10.97
CA VAL A 173 -1.90 12.87 11.73
C VAL A 173 -2.49 12.89 13.16
N ASP A 174 -3.51 12.08 13.46
CA ASP A 174 -4.11 12.07 14.79
C ASP A 174 -3.12 11.49 15.83
N GLU A 175 -2.84 12.27 16.88
CA GLU A 175 -1.80 11.97 17.87
C GLU A 175 -2.19 10.78 18.77
N ASN A 176 -3.48 10.42 18.81
CA ASN A 176 -4.02 9.34 19.63
C ASN A 176 -4.08 7.97 18.92
N LEU A 177 -3.36 7.79 17.80
CA LEU A 177 -3.43 6.55 17.03
C LEU A 177 -2.91 5.34 17.82
N SER A 178 -3.73 4.30 17.92
CA SER A 178 -3.33 3.02 18.52
C SER A 178 -2.31 2.31 17.63
N SER A 179 -1.36 1.57 18.23
CA SER A 179 -0.35 0.80 17.49
C SER A 179 -0.96 -0.21 16.50
N ALA A 180 -2.15 -0.75 16.81
CA ALA A 180 -2.88 -1.64 15.91
C ALA A 180 -3.44 -0.90 14.67
N GLU A 181 -3.94 0.32 14.86
CA GLU A 181 -4.46 1.16 13.78
C GLU A 181 -3.33 1.69 12.89
N GLN A 182 -2.18 2.05 13.49
CA GLN A 182 -0.99 2.43 12.73
C GLN A 182 -0.52 1.33 11.78
N LEU A 183 -0.49 0.08 12.25
CA LEU A 183 -0.12 -1.06 11.42
C LEU A 183 -1.14 -1.27 10.28
N GLN A 184 -2.43 -1.10 10.56
CA GLN A 184 -3.47 -1.20 9.55
C GLN A 184 -3.33 -0.12 8.47
N TYR A 185 -3.18 1.15 8.84
CA TYR A 185 -3.03 2.24 7.87
C TYR A 185 -1.72 2.13 7.08
N THR A 186 -0.64 1.70 7.73
CA THR A 186 0.63 1.39 7.05
C THR A 186 0.42 0.34 5.97
N ARG A 187 -0.29 -0.76 6.28
CA ARG A 187 -0.63 -1.80 5.28
C ARG A 187 -1.50 -1.25 4.15
N GLU A 188 -2.54 -0.48 4.46
CA GLU A 188 -3.41 0.13 3.45
C GLU A 188 -2.62 1.06 2.51
N LEU A 189 -1.75 1.91 3.04
CA LEU A 189 -0.87 2.79 2.25
C LEU A 189 0.11 1.99 1.37
N HIS A 190 0.71 0.92 1.91
CA HIS A 190 1.59 0.05 1.13
C HIS A 190 0.87 -0.69 0.01
N GLN A 191 -0.40 -1.08 0.20
CA GLN A 191 -1.22 -1.69 -0.85
C GLN A 191 -1.56 -0.71 -1.98
N LEU A 192 -1.67 0.60 -1.70
CA LEU A 192 -1.91 1.61 -2.72
C LEU A 192 -0.71 1.84 -3.64
N SER A 193 0.52 1.66 -3.15
CA SER A 193 1.75 1.87 -3.93
C SER A 193 1.80 1.10 -5.27
N PRO A 194 1.61 -0.24 -5.31
CA PRO A 194 1.58 -0.98 -6.56
C PRO A 194 0.37 -0.61 -7.46
N ILE A 195 -0.77 -0.22 -6.86
CA ILE A 195 -1.94 0.22 -7.62
C ILE A 195 -1.62 1.49 -8.42
N TRP A 196 -0.88 2.45 -7.84
CA TRP A 196 -0.49 3.67 -8.56
C TRP A 196 0.41 3.40 -9.77
N VAL A 197 1.34 2.46 -9.66
CA VAL A 197 2.21 2.07 -10.77
C VAL A 197 1.37 1.52 -11.92
N GLU A 198 0.41 0.67 -11.59
CA GLU A 198 -0.42 0.01 -12.58
C GLU A 198 -1.43 0.99 -13.23
N VAL A 199 -2.05 1.86 -12.44
CA VAL A 199 -2.92 2.94 -12.94
C VAL A 199 -2.14 3.87 -13.87
N ARG A 200 -0.92 4.26 -13.49
CA ARG A 200 -0.03 5.09 -14.32
C ARG A 200 0.29 4.40 -15.65
N ARG A 201 0.63 3.11 -15.62
CA ARG A 201 0.94 2.33 -16.83
C ARG A 201 -0.25 2.33 -17.80
N ARG A 202 -1.45 2.06 -17.31
CA ARG A 202 -2.68 2.02 -18.12
C ARG A 202 -3.12 3.39 -18.64
N LEU A 203 -2.99 4.44 -17.83
CA LEU A 203 -3.24 5.81 -18.29
C LEU A 203 -2.27 6.23 -19.40
N LEU A 204 -1.00 5.83 -19.30
CA LEU A 204 -0.01 6.08 -20.34
C LEU A 204 -0.35 5.35 -21.64
N GLU A 205 -0.77 4.08 -21.56
CA GLU A 205 -1.24 3.31 -22.72
C GLU A 205 -2.46 3.97 -23.37
N ALA A 206 -3.47 4.38 -22.59
CA ALA A 206 -4.65 5.08 -23.10
C ALA A 206 -4.31 6.42 -23.77
N LYS A 207 -3.35 7.17 -23.21
CA LYS A 207 -2.86 8.42 -23.80
C LYS A 207 -2.15 8.16 -25.12
N ASN A 208 -1.21 7.21 -25.14
CA ASN A 208 -0.45 6.87 -26.35
C ASN A 208 -1.38 6.43 -27.47
N LEU A 209 -2.36 5.58 -27.15
CA LEU A 209 -3.39 5.16 -28.09
C LEU A 209 -4.22 6.33 -28.62
N THR A 210 -4.58 7.30 -27.77
CA THR A 210 -5.29 8.50 -28.23
C THR A 210 -4.44 9.35 -29.17
N SER A 211 -3.13 9.44 -28.94
CA SER A 211 -2.20 10.13 -29.82
C SER A 211 -1.99 9.39 -31.15
N GLU A 212 -1.81 8.07 -31.11
CA GLU A 212 -1.68 7.22 -32.30
C GLU A 212 -2.94 7.27 -33.17
N LEU A 213 -4.13 7.30 -32.54
CA LEU A 213 -5.39 7.48 -33.25
C LEU A 213 -5.45 8.82 -34.01
N ILE A 214 -4.92 9.91 -33.45
CA ILE A 214 -4.89 11.21 -34.15
C ILE A 214 -4.04 11.16 -35.42
N GLU A 215 -2.98 10.36 -35.42
CA GLU A 215 -2.03 10.23 -36.53
C GLU A 215 -2.45 9.15 -37.55
N HIS A 216 -3.46 8.33 -37.24
CA HIS A 216 -3.79 7.14 -38.03
C HIS A 216 -4.38 7.45 -39.42
N PRO A 217 -3.97 6.74 -40.49
CA PRO A 217 -4.48 6.92 -41.86
C PRO A 217 -5.96 6.57 -42.05
N TYR A 218 -6.61 5.94 -41.05
CA TYR A 218 -8.06 5.68 -41.07
C TYR A 218 -8.93 6.94 -41.00
N PHE A 219 -8.35 8.09 -40.67
CA PHE A 219 -9.02 9.37 -40.85
C PHE A 219 -8.76 9.86 -42.29
N PRO A 220 -9.67 9.57 -43.25
CA PRO A 220 -9.39 9.70 -44.69
C PRO A 220 -8.89 11.11 -45.04
N GLN A 221 -7.84 11.13 -45.84
CA GLN A 221 -7.10 12.34 -46.22
C GLN A 221 -7.91 13.29 -47.12
N ASP A 222 -9.02 12.82 -47.72
CA ASP A 222 -9.56 13.41 -48.95
C ASP A 222 -11.02 13.90 -48.91
N GLN A 223 -11.74 13.87 -47.77
CA GLN A 223 -13.10 14.43 -47.72
C GLN A 223 -13.34 15.41 -46.56
N ARG A 224 -13.41 16.70 -46.93
CA ARG A 224 -13.99 17.84 -46.20
C ARG A 224 -13.30 18.26 -44.88
N THR A 225 -12.41 19.24 -45.01
CA THR A 225 -11.55 19.90 -44.00
C THR A 225 -12.15 20.36 -42.66
N LYS A 226 -13.47 20.29 -42.43
CA LYS A 226 -14.12 20.73 -41.17
C LYS A 226 -14.31 19.60 -40.15
N THR A 227 -14.64 18.39 -40.60
CA THR A 227 -14.98 17.27 -39.71
C THR A 227 -13.74 16.66 -39.06
N ARG A 228 -12.69 16.38 -39.85
CA ARG A 228 -11.37 15.96 -39.30
C ARG A 228 -10.88 16.91 -38.23
N LYS A 229 -10.91 18.22 -38.49
CA LYS A 229 -10.47 19.24 -37.51
C LYS A 229 -11.30 19.23 -36.22
N ARG A 230 -12.59 18.82 -36.27
CA ARG A 230 -13.42 18.67 -35.05
C ARG A 230 -13.02 17.44 -34.26
N THR A 231 -12.89 16.28 -34.91
CA THR A 231 -12.51 15.02 -34.27
C THR A 231 -11.09 15.08 -33.72
N GLU A 232 -10.15 15.63 -34.49
CA GLU A 232 -8.77 15.88 -34.07
C GLU A 232 -8.73 16.78 -32.82
N ARG A 233 -9.44 17.92 -32.82
CA ARG A 233 -9.52 18.79 -31.64
C ARG A 233 -10.13 18.08 -30.43
N TYR A 234 -11.11 17.22 -30.66
CA TYR A 234 -11.77 16.45 -29.60
C TYR A 234 -10.82 15.41 -28.99
N LEU A 235 -10.12 14.64 -29.83
CA LEU A 235 -9.12 13.67 -29.41
C LEU A 235 -7.92 14.36 -28.74
N GLN A 236 -7.46 15.50 -29.25
CA GLN A 236 -6.42 16.32 -28.62
C GLN A 236 -6.85 16.82 -27.24
N LYS A 237 -8.12 17.24 -27.09
CA LYS A 237 -8.68 17.61 -25.79
C LYS A 237 -8.61 16.45 -24.80
N HIS A 238 -9.01 15.25 -25.22
CA HIS A 238 -8.97 14.06 -24.36
C HIS A 238 -7.57 13.55 -24.07
N SER A 239 -6.66 13.62 -25.04
CA SER A 239 -5.24 13.33 -24.81
C SER A 239 -4.66 14.28 -23.75
N LYS A 240 -5.03 15.57 -23.79
CA LYS A 240 -4.66 16.54 -22.75
C LYS A 240 -5.30 16.20 -21.40
N THR A 241 -6.56 15.75 -21.37
CA THR A 241 -7.22 15.30 -20.14
C THR A 241 -6.54 14.06 -19.55
N LEU A 242 -6.17 13.06 -20.37
CA LEU A 242 -5.41 11.88 -19.92
C LEU A 242 -4.03 12.27 -19.38
N GLN A 243 -3.37 13.25 -20.00
CA GLN A 243 -2.10 13.80 -19.52
C GLN A 243 -2.24 14.49 -18.15
N ASP A 244 -3.34 15.22 -17.93
CA ASP A 244 -3.66 15.81 -16.63
C ASP A 244 -3.91 14.72 -15.58
N GLN A 245 -4.71 13.70 -15.92
CA GLN A 245 -4.96 12.53 -15.07
C GLN A 245 -3.67 11.76 -14.73
N LEU A 246 -2.74 11.63 -15.67
CA LEU A 246 -1.42 11.04 -15.42
C LEU A 246 -0.60 11.86 -14.42
N THR A 247 -0.68 13.18 -14.51
CA THR A 247 -0.01 14.11 -13.59
C THR A 247 -0.61 13.99 -12.19
N ARG A 248 -1.95 13.98 -12.08
CA ARG A 248 -2.69 13.74 -10.83
C ARG A 248 -2.31 12.39 -10.19
N CYS A 249 -2.24 11.32 -10.97
CA CYS A 249 -1.81 10.01 -10.49
C CYS A 249 -0.37 10.04 -9.94
N SER A 250 0.53 10.79 -10.59
CA SER A 250 1.91 10.97 -10.13
C SER A 250 1.97 11.70 -8.79
N GLU A 251 1.16 12.73 -8.62
CA GLU A 251 1.07 13.49 -7.37
C GLU A 251 0.52 12.61 -6.23
N LEU A 252 -0.54 11.84 -6.48
CA LEU A 252 -1.11 10.90 -5.51
C LEU A 252 -0.11 9.82 -5.07
N SER A 253 0.71 9.32 -6.00
CA SER A 253 1.80 8.39 -5.69
C SER A 253 2.85 9.02 -4.77
N VAL A 254 3.27 10.25 -5.05
CA VAL A 254 4.20 11.00 -4.19
C VAL A 254 3.60 11.24 -2.81
N GLN A 255 2.34 11.70 -2.75
CA GLN A 255 1.63 11.91 -1.48
C GLN A 255 1.53 10.63 -0.65
N THR A 256 1.28 9.49 -1.29
CA THR A 256 1.26 8.17 -0.62
C THR A 256 2.63 7.85 0.00
N ASN A 257 3.73 8.07 -0.72
CA ASN A 257 5.09 7.84 -0.19
C ASN A 257 5.44 8.78 0.97
N VAL A 258 4.98 10.03 0.92
CA VAL A 258 5.14 11.00 2.01
C VAL A 258 4.37 10.53 3.25
N LEU A 259 3.14 10.03 3.10
CA LEU A 259 2.34 9.50 4.20
C LEU A 259 2.95 8.23 4.82
N ILE A 260 3.49 7.33 3.99
CA ILE A 260 4.23 6.15 4.45
C ILE A 260 5.45 6.59 5.29
N SER A 261 6.21 7.57 4.81
CA SER A 261 7.36 8.09 5.56
C SER A 261 6.95 8.75 6.87
N LEU A 262 5.84 9.50 6.86
CA LEU A 262 5.30 10.16 8.05
C LEU A 262 4.88 9.14 9.11
N ILE A 263 4.12 8.10 8.75
CA ILE A 263 3.66 7.10 9.72
C ILE A 263 4.83 6.31 10.32
N PHE A 264 5.87 6.00 9.54
CA PHE A 264 7.09 5.39 10.06
C PHE A 264 7.85 6.31 11.04
N ASN A 265 7.94 7.60 10.74
CA ASN A 265 8.56 8.57 11.64
C ASN A 265 7.78 8.68 12.96
N ILE A 266 6.44 8.71 12.91
CA ILE A 266 5.59 8.74 14.10
C ILE A 266 5.79 7.46 14.93
N ALA A 267 5.74 6.28 14.31
CA ALA A 267 5.96 5.01 15.00
C ALA A 267 7.35 4.96 15.66
N THR A 268 8.40 5.39 14.95
CA THR A 268 9.76 5.45 15.49
C THR A 268 9.87 6.38 16.70
N VAL A 269 9.18 7.52 16.67
CA VAL A 269 9.14 8.46 17.79
C VAL A 269 8.40 7.86 18.99
N GLN A 270 7.30 7.16 18.76
CA GLN A 270 6.55 6.49 19.82
C GLN A 270 7.37 5.36 20.48
N ASP A 271 8.02 4.51 19.69
CA ASP A 271 8.91 3.45 20.19
C ASP A 271 10.07 4.03 21.01
N SER A 272 10.64 5.15 20.54
CA SER A 272 11.70 5.86 21.26
C SER A 272 11.20 6.41 22.60
N ARG A 273 9.96 6.93 22.67
CA ARG A 273 9.35 7.41 23.92
C ARG A 273 9.12 6.25 24.90
N ALA A 274 8.56 5.14 24.43
CA ALA A 274 8.34 3.94 25.24
C ALA A 274 9.66 3.39 25.80
N ALA A 275 10.69 3.25 24.97
CA ALA A 275 12.01 2.79 25.41
C ALA A 275 12.66 3.72 26.46
N VAL A 276 12.46 5.04 26.32
CA VAL A 276 12.94 6.01 27.31
C VAL A 276 12.18 5.89 28.63
N GLU A 277 10.87 5.66 28.58
CA GLU A 277 10.04 5.45 29.78
C GLU A 277 10.41 4.15 30.50
N GLU A 278 10.54 3.05 29.77
CA GLU A 278 11.03 1.78 30.30
C GLU A 278 12.42 1.93 30.92
N SER A 279 13.33 2.66 30.26
CA SER A 279 14.66 2.94 30.79
C SER A 279 14.61 3.73 32.10
N LYS A 280 13.69 4.70 32.23
CA LYS A 280 13.49 5.45 33.47
C LYS A 280 12.96 4.56 34.59
N ALA A 281 11.96 3.71 34.29
CA ALA A 281 11.40 2.78 35.25
C ALA A 281 12.45 1.74 35.73
N ALA A 282 13.20 1.17 34.79
CA ALA A 282 14.30 0.24 35.09
C ALA A 282 15.40 0.90 35.93
N ASN A 283 15.75 2.16 35.64
CA ASN A 283 16.74 2.89 36.42
C ASN A 283 16.24 3.20 37.85
N ALA A 284 14.96 3.54 38.01
CA ALA A 284 14.35 3.73 39.34
C ALA A 284 14.37 2.42 40.15
N LEU A 285 14.05 1.29 39.51
CA LEU A 285 14.14 -0.04 40.12
C LEU A 285 15.59 -0.40 40.48
N ALA A 286 16.55 -0.15 39.59
CA ALA A 286 17.96 -0.39 39.88
C ALA A 286 18.44 0.43 41.09
N ALA A 287 17.98 1.68 41.21
CA ALA A 287 18.28 2.53 42.36
C ALA A 287 17.69 2.00 43.66
N SER A 288 16.47 1.43 43.65
CA SER A 288 15.87 0.84 44.85
C SER A 288 16.55 -0.47 45.25
N ILE A 289 16.83 -1.35 44.29
CA ILE A 289 17.60 -2.59 44.50
C ILE A 289 18.96 -2.26 45.10
N ARG A 290 19.66 -1.24 44.57
CA ARG A 290 20.95 -0.82 45.10
C ARG A 290 20.89 -0.46 46.59
N ARG A 291 19.83 0.20 47.05
CA ARG A 291 19.67 0.56 48.47
C ARG A 291 19.47 -0.68 49.34
N VAL A 292 18.61 -1.60 48.91
CA VAL A 292 18.34 -2.87 49.63
C VAL A 292 19.61 -3.70 49.72
N THR A 293 20.33 -3.86 48.61
CA THR A 293 21.57 -4.63 48.57
C THR A 293 22.64 -4.05 49.51
N VAL A 294 22.76 -2.73 49.58
CA VAL A 294 23.67 -2.07 50.54
C VAL A 294 23.26 -2.40 51.98
N LEU A 295 21.97 -2.37 52.30
CA LEU A 295 21.49 -2.71 53.63
C LEU A 295 21.77 -4.17 53.99
N THR A 296 21.52 -5.12 53.08
CA THR A 296 21.81 -6.54 53.31
C THR A 296 23.30 -6.79 53.51
N PHE A 297 24.17 -6.09 52.78
CA PHE A 297 25.62 -6.21 52.98
C PHE A 297 26.08 -5.74 54.36
N VAL A 298 25.38 -4.79 54.99
CA VAL A 298 25.68 -4.36 56.36
C VAL A 298 25.04 -5.29 57.39
N TYR A 299 23.79 -5.70 57.19
CA TYR A 299 23.03 -6.47 58.17
C TYR A 299 23.48 -7.93 58.30
N LEU A 300 23.85 -8.56 57.19
CA LEU A 300 24.22 -9.98 57.14
C LEU A 300 25.45 -10.33 58.00
N PRO A 301 26.59 -9.62 57.91
CA PRO A 301 27.74 -9.90 58.79
C PRO A 301 27.47 -9.54 60.25
N LEU A 302 26.68 -8.48 60.52
CA LEU A 302 26.27 -8.12 61.87
C LEU A 302 25.42 -9.22 62.51
N SER A 303 24.47 -9.76 61.73
CA SER A 303 23.61 -10.85 62.16
C SER A 303 24.39 -12.15 62.35
N LEU A 304 25.40 -12.42 61.52
CA LEU A 304 26.29 -13.57 61.68
C LEU A 304 27.13 -13.44 62.96
N ALA A 305 27.68 -12.25 63.26
CA ALA A 305 28.36 -12.00 64.53
C ALA A 305 27.39 -12.21 65.70
N ALA A 306 26.20 -11.60 65.66
CA ALA A 306 25.18 -11.76 66.68
C ALA A 306 24.73 -13.23 66.86
N GLY A 307 24.65 -14.01 65.78
CA GLY A 307 24.30 -15.44 65.83
C GLY A 307 25.38 -16.31 66.48
N ILE A 308 26.65 -16.12 66.08
CA ILE A 308 27.79 -16.84 66.67
C ILE A 308 27.87 -16.57 68.19
N PHE A 309 27.70 -15.31 68.59
CA PHE A 309 27.76 -14.92 70.00
C PHE A 309 26.44 -15.16 70.75
N GLY A 310 25.29 -15.20 70.07
CA GLY A 310 24.00 -15.49 70.69
C GLY A 310 23.84 -16.96 71.09
N MET A 311 24.54 -17.88 70.42
CA MET A 311 24.38 -19.33 70.63
C MET A 311 25.42 -19.98 71.56
N ASN A 312 26.58 -19.36 71.87
CA ASN A 312 27.70 -20.06 72.52
C ASN A 312 28.35 -19.38 73.74
N VAL A 313 27.74 -18.34 74.32
CA VAL A 313 28.36 -17.62 75.46
C VAL A 313 28.42 -18.48 76.74
N HIS A 314 27.66 -19.57 76.85
CA HIS A 314 27.67 -20.43 78.04
C HIS A 314 28.87 -21.41 78.10
N GLN A 315 29.52 -21.73 76.97
CA GLN A 315 30.72 -22.58 76.95
C GLN A 315 32.05 -21.81 77.09
N ILE A 316 32.01 -20.47 76.99
CA ILE A 316 33.16 -19.58 77.19
C ILE A 316 33.17 -18.97 78.62
N THR A 317 32.15 -19.25 79.44
CA THR A 317 32.03 -18.74 80.83
C THR A 317 32.61 -19.69 81.90
N GLY A 318 33.32 -20.74 81.48
CA GLY A 318 34.10 -21.58 82.38
C GLY A 318 35.37 -20.88 82.83
N ASP A 319 35.27 -20.26 84.00
CA ASP A 319 36.33 -19.72 84.88
C ASP A 319 36.82 -18.26 84.70
N VAL A 320 36.60 -17.54 85.80
CA VAL A 320 37.17 -16.32 86.38
C VAL A 320 38.05 -15.40 85.50
N ALA A 321 37.69 -14.11 85.49
CA ALA A 321 38.44 -12.92 85.05
C ALA A 321 38.22 -12.39 83.62
N HIS A 322 36.99 -11.96 83.32
CA HIS A 322 36.62 -10.87 82.38
C HIS A 322 37.56 -10.52 81.18
N PRO A 323 37.72 -11.36 80.13
CA PRO A 323 38.25 -10.92 78.83
C PRO A 323 37.23 -11.04 77.68
N ALA A 324 36.05 -11.63 77.92
CA ALA A 324 35.11 -12.04 76.87
C ALA A 324 34.43 -10.86 76.14
N ILE A 325 34.17 -9.75 76.82
CA ILE A 325 33.60 -8.53 76.20
C ILE A 325 34.61 -7.91 75.23
N TRP A 326 35.91 -7.99 75.53
CA TRP A 326 36.97 -7.46 74.68
C TRP A 326 37.13 -8.29 73.40
N ILE A 327 37.06 -9.62 73.52
CA ILE A 327 37.08 -10.53 72.37
C ILE A 327 35.85 -10.31 71.46
N TYR A 328 34.67 -10.07 72.05
CA TYR A 328 33.47 -9.70 71.30
C TYR A 328 33.68 -8.42 70.47
N ILE A 329 34.22 -7.37 71.09
CA ILE A 329 34.50 -6.10 70.39
C ILE A 329 35.52 -6.32 69.27
N VAL A 330 36.59 -7.09 69.50
CA VAL A 330 37.62 -7.36 68.50
C VAL A 330 37.07 -8.15 67.31
N VAL A 331 36.30 -9.21 67.56
CA VAL A 331 35.71 -10.05 66.49
C VAL A 331 34.64 -9.29 65.71
N ALA A 332 33.78 -8.53 66.41
CA ALA A 332 32.80 -7.67 65.76
C ALA A 332 33.48 -6.60 64.90
N LEU A 333 34.56 -5.98 65.39
CA LEU A 333 35.32 -4.97 64.66
C LEU A 333 36.07 -5.57 63.46
N THR A 334 36.63 -6.79 63.58
CA THR A 334 37.28 -7.49 62.45
C THR A 334 36.28 -7.92 61.38
N LEU A 335 35.09 -8.40 61.76
CA LEU A 335 34.01 -8.70 60.81
C LEU A 335 33.49 -7.42 60.13
N MET A 336 33.34 -6.33 60.89
CA MET A 336 32.88 -5.05 60.35
C MET A 336 33.90 -4.44 59.38
N THR A 337 35.19 -4.41 59.77
CA THR A 337 36.28 -3.94 58.90
C THR A 337 36.52 -4.85 57.72
N GLY A 338 36.37 -6.18 57.87
CA GLY A 338 36.43 -7.13 56.77
C GLY A 338 35.33 -6.87 55.75
N THR A 339 34.08 -6.70 56.20
CA THR A 339 32.95 -6.44 55.30
C THR A 339 33.05 -5.07 54.61
N PHE A 340 33.38 -4.01 55.36
CA PHE A 340 33.60 -2.68 54.79
C PHE A 340 34.81 -2.65 53.87
N GLY A 341 35.88 -3.38 54.20
CA GLY A 341 37.08 -3.52 53.39
C GLY A 341 36.79 -4.21 52.07
N THR A 342 36.10 -5.36 52.08
CA THR A 342 35.65 -6.06 50.87
C THR A 342 34.71 -5.20 50.03
N TRP A 343 33.77 -4.48 50.66
CA TRP A 343 32.89 -3.55 49.95
C TRP A 343 33.65 -2.37 49.34
N PHE A 344 34.61 -1.78 50.06
CA PHE A 344 35.41 -0.67 49.58
C PHE A 344 36.33 -1.08 48.43
N LEU A 345 36.98 -2.25 48.54
CA LEU A 345 37.78 -2.82 47.45
C LEU A 345 36.93 -3.13 46.22
N TRP A 346 35.75 -3.74 46.41
CA TRP A 346 34.81 -3.97 45.31
C TRP A 346 34.36 -2.64 44.69
N SER A 347 33.91 -1.69 45.50
CA SER A 347 33.43 -0.39 45.04
C SER A 347 34.52 0.38 44.29
N TRP A 348 35.76 0.37 44.79
CA TRP A 348 36.88 1.03 44.14
C TRP A 348 37.24 0.36 42.80
N THR A 349 37.32 -0.97 42.76
CA THR A 349 37.61 -1.72 41.53
C THR A 349 36.50 -1.53 40.48
N PHE A 350 35.23 -1.62 40.87
CA PHE A 350 34.09 -1.41 39.97
C PHE A 350 33.99 0.04 39.46
N SER A 351 34.27 1.02 40.33
CA SER A 351 34.31 2.44 39.95
C SER A 351 35.42 2.75 38.94
N GLY A 352 36.55 2.05 39.04
CA GLY A 352 37.64 2.15 38.07
C GLY A 352 37.25 1.61 36.68
N LEU A 353 36.47 0.52 36.65
CA LEU A 353 35.99 -0.10 35.41
C LEU A 353 34.91 0.73 34.72
N GLU A 354 33.94 1.27 35.48
CA GLU A 354 32.90 2.16 34.92
C GLU A 354 33.50 3.43 34.28
N LYS A 355 34.52 4.04 34.92
CA LYS A 355 35.22 5.20 34.35
C LYS A 355 35.88 4.84 33.02
N ARG A 356 36.51 3.66 32.90
CA ARG A 356 37.12 3.21 31.64
C ARG A 356 36.08 2.98 30.53
N GLN A 357 34.90 2.45 30.84
CA GLN A 357 33.82 2.30 29.85
C GLN A 357 33.22 3.65 29.40
N LYS A 358 33.01 4.60 30.32
CA LYS A 358 32.55 5.96 29.98
C LYS A 358 33.55 6.74 29.11
N TRP A 359 34.85 6.50 29.30
CA TRP A 359 35.88 7.10 28.45
C TRP A 359 35.86 6.51 27.03
N LYS A 360 35.74 5.18 26.87
CA LYS A 360 35.65 4.54 25.54
C LYS A 360 34.43 5.04 24.73
N THR A 361 33.26 5.12 25.35
CA THR A 361 32.05 5.58 24.65
C THR A 361 32.09 7.06 24.25
N ARG A 362 32.81 7.91 25.01
CA ARG A 362 33.05 9.32 24.62
C ARG A 362 34.01 9.46 23.43
N PHE A 363 35.05 8.64 23.36
CA PHE A 363 35.97 8.64 22.21
C PHE A 363 35.28 8.14 20.93
N GLU A 364 34.44 7.11 21.04
CA GLU A 364 33.70 6.58 19.89
C GLU A 364 32.66 7.58 19.35
N LYS A 365 32.00 8.34 20.23
CA LYS A 365 31.09 9.43 19.82
C LYS A 365 31.83 10.58 19.13
N ARG A 366 33.03 10.96 19.60
CA ARG A 366 33.84 12.02 18.96
C ARG A 366 34.45 11.58 17.63
N GLY A 367 34.76 10.30 17.44
CA GLY A 367 35.24 9.78 16.17
C GLY A 367 34.18 9.82 15.05
N LYS A 368 32.90 9.63 15.40
CA LYS A 368 31.80 9.66 14.42
C LYS A 368 31.37 11.07 14.01
N THR A 369 31.51 12.08 14.88
CA THR A 369 31.16 13.48 14.53
C THR A 369 32.22 14.17 13.66
N GLY A 370 33.47 13.67 13.65
CA GLY A 370 34.55 14.21 12.81
C GLY A 370 34.61 13.64 11.39
N ALA A 371 33.81 12.62 11.07
CA ALA A 371 33.82 11.95 9.76
C ALA A 371 32.68 12.40 8.83
N THR A 372 31.82 13.33 9.27
CA THR A 372 30.69 13.88 8.50
C THR A 372 30.76 15.40 8.36
N ALA A 373 31.96 15.97 8.44
CA ALA A 373 32.23 17.39 8.16
C ALA A 373 33.06 17.52 6.88
#